data_AF-A0A2D6S4L3-F1
#
_entry.id   AF-A0A2D6S4L3-F1
#
_cell.length_a   1.000
_cell.length_b   1.000
_cell.length_c   1.000
_cell.angle_alpha   90.00
_cell.angle_beta   90.00
_cell.angle_gamma   90.00
#
_symmetry.space_group_name_H-M   'P 1'
#
loop_
_entity.id
_entity.type
_entity.pdbx_description
1 polymer ?
#
loop_
_entity_poly.entity_id
_entity_poly.type
_entity_poly.pdbx_seq_one_letter_code
_entity_poly.pdbx_strand_id
1 'polypeptide(L)'
;MKIKEIKTVQLNIPFSEPNQTPARRPSWAADAEVANPMSKYPQYKRHRASWLPSWGAVYVKVTAEDGTWGLGQTSFGRPVAAIIDDHFA
;
A
#
# COMPACT_ATOMS: atom_id res chain seq x y z
N MET A 1 18.73 -22.34 4.89
CA MET A 1 18.71 -20.88 4.63
C MET A 1 18.25 -20.16 5.89
N LYS A 2 18.97 -19.13 6.33
CA LYS A 2 18.58 -18.24 7.44
C LYS A 2 18.39 -16.81 6.93
N ILE A 3 17.55 -16.05 7.62
CA ILE A 3 17.34 -14.63 7.37
C ILE A 3 18.50 -13.85 7.98
N LYS A 4 19.10 -12.95 7.19
CA LYS A 4 20.17 -12.05 7.61
C LYS A 4 19.65 -10.67 7.99
N GLU A 5 18.66 -10.16 7.27
CA GLU A 5 18.18 -8.78 7.45
C GLU A 5 16.72 -8.62 7.00
N ILE A 6 15.95 -7.88 7.79
CA ILE A 6 14.60 -7.42 7.45
C ILE A 6 14.62 -5.89 7.46
N LYS A 7 14.11 -5.26 6.39
CA LYS A 7 14.05 -3.80 6.27
C LYS A 7 12.74 -3.35 5.65
N THR A 8 12.11 -2.33 6.23
CA THR A 8 11.04 -1.62 5.54
C THR A 8 11.61 -0.63 4.53
N VAL A 9 10.96 -0.52 3.37
CA VAL A 9 11.39 0.36 2.28
C VAL A 9 10.20 1.06 1.64
N GLN A 10 10.45 2.25 1.09
CA GLN A 10 9.55 2.92 0.17
C GLN A 10 10.12 2.77 -1.25
N LEU A 11 9.28 2.30 -2.18
CA LEU A 11 9.70 2.15 -3.57
C LEU A 11 9.49 3.46 -4.33
N ASN A 12 10.58 4.02 -4.85
CA ASN A 12 10.50 5.05 -5.87
C ASN A 12 10.47 4.36 -7.24
N ILE A 13 9.28 3.94 -7.67
CA ILE A 13 9.08 3.27 -8.96
C ILE A 13 9.02 4.37 -10.03
N PRO A 14 9.90 4.36 -11.04
CA PRO A 14 9.81 5.32 -12.12
C PRO A 14 8.47 5.17 -12.84
N PHE A 15 7.92 6.27 -13.32
CA PHE A 15 6.71 6.25 -14.12
C PHE A 15 6.89 5.32 -15.32
N SER A 16 6.08 4.27 -15.38
CA SER A 16 5.92 3.45 -16.58
C SER A 16 4.74 4.00 -17.37
N GLU A 17 4.87 4.03 -18.70
CA GLU A 17 3.72 4.36 -19.54
C GLU A 17 2.55 3.43 -19.20
N PRO A 18 1.32 3.98 -19.16
CA PRO A 18 0.14 3.16 -18.93
C PRO A 18 0.09 2.04 -19.97
N ASN A 19 -0.51 0.91 -19.58
CA ASN A 19 -0.69 -0.25 -20.45
C ASN A 19 -1.12 0.19 -21.86
N GLN A 20 -0.46 -0.35 -22.89
CA GLN A 20 -0.74 -0.02 -24.30
C GLN A 20 -2.21 -0.25 -24.67
N THR A 21 -2.90 -1.14 -23.94
CA THR A 21 -4.32 -1.36 -24.08
C THR A 21 -5.11 -0.48 -23.11
N PRO A 22 -5.97 0.44 -23.60
CA PRO A 22 -6.79 1.27 -22.73
C PRO A 22 -7.81 0.42 -21.96
N ALA A 23 -8.10 0.83 -20.73
CA ALA A 23 -9.14 0.17 -19.93
C ALA A 23 -10.50 0.27 -20.64
N ARG A 24 -11.23 -0.85 -20.72
CA ARG A 24 -12.56 -0.89 -21.36
C ARG A 24 -13.57 0.09 -20.73
N ARG A 25 -13.44 0.33 -19.43
CA ARG A 25 -14.23 1.32 -18.65
C ARG A 25 -13.43 1.77 -17.42
N PRO A 26 -13.70 2.96 -16.85
CA PRO A 26 -13.15 3.37 -15.57
C PRO A 26 -13.46 2.37 -14.45
N SER A 27 -12.57 2.29 -13.46
CA SER A 27 -12.83 1.50 -12.24
C SER A 27 -14.01 2.10 -11.49
N TRP A 28 -14.92 1.25 -11.00
CA TRP A 28 -16.01 1.70 -10.13
C TRP A 28 -15.48 2.42 -8.89
N ALA A 29 -14.28 2.04 -8.42
CA ALA A 29 -13.65 2.60 -7.24
C ALA A 29 -13.19 4.06 -7.42
N ALA A 30 -13.24 4.60 -8.65
CA ALA A 30 -12.92 5.99 -8.91
C ALA A 30 -13.99 6.94 -8.36
N ASP A 31 -15.28 6.59 -8.56
CA ASP A 31 -16.38 7.54 -8.34
C ASP A 31 -17.60 6.96 -7.62
N ALA A 32 -17.68 5.65 -7.39
CA ALA A 32 -18.87 5.06 -6.81
C ALA A 32 -19.10 5.54 -5.36
N GLU A 33 -20.33 5.97 -5.09
CA GLU A 33 -20.82 6.16 -3.74
C GLU A 33 -21.21 4.80 -3.15
N VAL A 34 -20.42 4.31 -2.18
CA VAL A 34 -20.61 2.99 -1.54
C VAL A 34 -20.93 3.17 -0.06
N ALA A 35 -21.97 2.46 0.40
CA ALA A 35 -22.37 2.46 1.81
C ALA A 35 -21.24 1.96 2.72
N ASN A 36 -20.92 2.74 3.74
CA ASN A 36 -19.86 2.46 4.71
C ASN A 36 -20.22 3.12 6.06
N PRO A 37 -19.47 2.87 7.15
CA PRO A 37 -19.78 3.44 8.47
C PRO A 37 -19.85 4.98 8.52
N MET A 38 -19.18 5.67 7.58
CA MET A 38 -19.18 7.13 7.49
C MET A 38 -20.32 7.69 6.64
N SER A 39 -21.15 6.84 6.00
CA SER A 39 -22.27 7.28 5.15
C SER A 39 -23.33 8.09 5.89
N LYS A 40 -23.38 8.03 7.23
CA LYS A 40 -24.25 8.88 8.06
C LYS A 40 -23.85 10.36 8.08
N TYR A 41 -22.63 10.68 7.62
CA TYR A 41 -22.09 12.03 7.58
C TYR A 41 -22.07 12.53 6.12
N PRO A 42 -22.91 13.51 5.75
CA PRO A 42 -23.03 13.98 4.36
C PRO A 42 -21.69 14.39 3.73
N GLN A 43 -20.78 14.98 4.51
CA GLN A 43 -19.46 15.41 4.04
C GLN A 43 -18.54 14.26 3.62
N TYR A 44 -18.81 13.02 4.05
CA TYR A 44 -17.98 11.84 3.74
C TYR A 44 -18.69 10.79 2.89
N LYS A 45 -20.00 10.96 2.67
CA LYS A 45 -20.82 9.96 1.98
C LYS A 45 -20.41 9.79 0.52
N ARG A 46 -20.11 10.89 -0.17
CA ARG A 46 -19.89 10.92 -1.62
C ARG A 46 -18.76 9.99 -2.10
N HIS A 47 -17.67 9.90 -1.35
CA HIS A 47 -16.52 9.08 -1.74
C HIS A 47 -15.70 8.63 -0.54
N ARG A 48 -15.37 7.33 -0.45
CA ARG A 48 -14.65 6.76 0.71
C ARG A 48 -13.27 7.40 0.98
N ALA A 49 -12.60 7.92 -0.05
CA ALA A 49 -11.29 8.56 0.16
C ALA A 49 -11.39 9.88 0.95
N SER A 50 -12.59 10.46 1.13
CA SER A 50 -12.78 11.68 1.92
C SER A 50 -12.45 11.50 3.40
N TRP A 51 -12.40 10.26 3.90
CA TRP A 51 -12.19 9.95 5.32
C TRP A 51 -11.11 8.89 5.58
N LEU A 52 -10.60 8.23 4.53
CA LEU A 52 -9.53 7.25 4.67
C LEU A 52 -8.16 7.95 4.85
N PRO A 53 -7.26 7.40 5.69
CA PRO A 53 -5.91 7.94 5.84
C PRO A 53 -5.10 7.76 4.55
N SER A 54 -4.28 8.76 4.23
CA SER A 54 -3.39 8.77 3.05
C SER A 54 -1.98 8.24 3.38
N TRP A 55 -1.87 7.19 4.20
CA TRP A 55 -0.57 6.69 4.68
C TRP A 55 0.25 5.93 3.64
N GLY A 56 -0.39 5.49 2.55
CA GLY A 56 0.27 4.74 1.49
C GLY A 56 0.65 3.31 1.87
N ALA A 57 1.46 2.70 1.01
CA ALA A 57 1.97 1.35 1.19
C ALA A 57 3.30 1.36 1.97
N VAL A 58 3.67 0.19 2.48
CA VAL A 58 5.01 -0.12 2.96
C VAL A 58 5.47 -1.43 2.31
N TYR A 59 6.72 -1.45 1.88
CA TYR A 59 7.35 -2.66 1.34
C TYR A 59 8.33 -3.21 2.37
N VAL A 60 8.47 -4.53 2.41
CA VAL A 60 9.37 -5.23 3.33
C VAL A 60 10.34 -6.05 2.50
N LYS A 61 11.64 -5.73 2.61
CA LYS A 61 12.72 -6.48 2.00
C LYS A 61 13.32 -7.42 3.02
N VAL A 62 13.38 -8.71 2.70
CA VAL A 62 14.03 -9.73 3.52
C VAL A 62 15.21 -10.29 2.74
N THR A 63 16.40 -10.29 3.34
CA THR A 63 17.64 -10.78 2.72
C THR A 63 18.14 -12.00 3.51
N ALA A 64 18.47 -13.08 2.82
CA ALA A 64 19.06 -14.29 3.40
C ALA A 64 20.60 -14.20 3.47
N GLU A 65 21.23 -15.11 4.21
CA GLU A 65 22.69 -15.15 4.35
C GLU A 65 23.44 -15.40 3.03
N ASP A 66 22.83 -16.09 2.08
CA ASP A 66 23.38 -16.34 0.73
C ASP A 66 23.22 -15.16 -0.23
N GLY A 67 22.66 -14.04 0.24
CA GLY A 67 22.45 -12.81 -0.52
C GLY A 67 21.16 -12.80 -1.35
N THR A 68 20.41 -13.91 -1.40
CA THR A 68 19.07 -13.90 -2.00
C THR A 68 18.14 -13.00 -1.20
N TRP A 69 17.19 -12.34 -1.87
CA TRP A 69 16.24 -11.46 -1.19
C TRP A 69 14.85 -11.53 -1.82
N GLY A 70 13.84 -11.24 -1.01
CA GLY A 70 12.44 -11.14 -1.41
C GLY A 70 11.82 -9.82 -0.97
N LEU A 71 10.69 -9.46 -1.60
CA LEU A 71 9.94 -8.25 -1.31
C LEU A 71 8.45 -8.55 -1.11
N GLY A 72 7.88 -8.07 -0.02
CA GLY A 72 6.45 -8.08 0.25
C GLY A 72 5.88 -6.66 0.33
N GLN A 73 4.58 -6.51 0.09
CA GLN A 73 3.88 -5.22 0.18
C GLN A 73 2.69 -5.32 1.13
N THR A 74 2.49 -4.30 1.96
CA THR A 74 1.29 -4.14 2.79
C THR A 74 0.86 -2.67 2.86
N SER A 75 -0.27 -2.41 3.50
CA SER A 75 -0.86 -1.08 3.67
C SER A 75 -0.39 -0.39 4.95
N PHE A 76 -0.81 0.86 5.14
CA PHE A 76 -0.67 1.65 6.38
C PHE A 76 0.72 2.20 6.70
N GLY A 77 1.57 2.40 5.68
CA GLY A 77 2.75 3.27 5.73
C GLY A 77 3.62 3.18 7.00
N ARG A 78 4.00 4.36 7.53
CA ARG A 78 4.95 4.49 8.66
C ARG A 78 4.52 3.76 9.94
N PRO A 79 3.24 3.78 10.37
CA PRO A 79 2.81 3.00 11.54
C PRO A 79 3.15 1.51 11.45
N VAL A 80 2.90 0.87 10.30
CA VAL A 80 3.26 -0.54 10.11
C VAL A 80 4.77 -0.71 9.96
N ALA A 81 5.45 0.23 9.28
CA ALA A 81 6.89 0.19 9.15
C ALA A 81 7.60 0.18 10.52
N ALA A 82 7.17 1.05 11.45
CA ALA A 82 7.75 1.13 12.79
C ALA A 82 7.63 -0.20 13.55
N ILE A 83 6.46 -0.86 13.50
CA ILE A 83 6.28 -2.15 14.16
C ILE A 83 7.22 -3.21 13.56
N ILE A 84 7.40 -3.21 12.23
CA ILE A 84 8.30 -4.16 11.58
C ILE A 84 9.74 -3.89 11.99
N ASP A 85 10.21 -2.66 11.83
CA ASP A 85 11.61 -2.28 12.09
C ASP A 85 11.97 -2.41 13.59
N ASP A 86 11.06 -2.05 14.49
CA ASP A 86 11.37 -1.92 15.91
C ASP A 86 11.02 -3.18 16.73
N HIS A 87 10.15 -4.07 16.22
CA HIS A 87 9.66 -5.23 16.97
C HIS A 87 9.87 -6.59 16.28
N PHE A 88 9.75 -6.66 14.95
CA PHE A 88 9.81 -7.94 14.23
C PHE A 88 11.14 -8.23 13.52
N ALA A 89 11.91 -7.19 13.18
CA ALA A 89 13.13 -7.27 12.38
C ALA A 89 14.32 -7.88 13.12
#